data_AF-A0A7C3GYZ0-F1
#
_entry.id   AF-A0A7C3GYZ0-F1
#
_cell.length_a   1.000
_cell.length_b   1.000
_cell.length_c   1.000
_cell.angle_alpha   90.00
_cell.angle_beta   90.00
_cell.angle_gamma   90.00
#
_symmetry.space_group_name_H-M   'P 1'
#
loop_
_entity.id
_entity.type
_entity.pdbx_description
1 polymer ?
#
loop_
_entity_poly.entity_id
_entity_poly.type
_entity_poly.pdbx_seq_one_letter_code
_entity_poly.pdbx_strand_id
1 'polypeptide(L)'
;MKLYLITAPCDFGGWDTYDSAVVSAKSLADAKEINPSKCVTHVKNGRWMGTYKNGGEYDQDTCSGWVRYSEIEKVKAKYLGETKMERGVVLVSFNAG
;
A
#
# COMPACT_ATOMS: atom_id res chain seq x y z
N MET A 1 16.31 5.63 4.25
CA MET A 1 14.83 5.71 4.21
C MET A 1 14.29 5.65 5.63
N LYS A 2 13.00 5.89 5.82
CA LYS A 2 12.31 5.77 7.11
C LYS A 2 11.37 4.58 7.08
N LEU A 3 11.28 3.85 8.17
CA LEU A 3 10.29 2.81 8.37
C LEU A 3 9.01 3.40 8.94
N TYR A 4 7.88 3.00 8.37
CA TYR A 4 6.55 3.36 8.84
C TYR A 4 5.68 2.11 8.93
N LEU A 5 4.82 2.06 9.95
CA LEU A 5 3.64 1.21 9.96
C LEU A 5 2.50 1.96 9.29
N ILE A 6 2.01 1.45 8.17
CA ILE A 6 0.76 1.89 7.55
C ILE A 6 -0.38 0.96 7.95
N THR A 7 -1.55 1.52 8.19
CA THR A 7 -2.74 0.76 8.60
C THR A 7 -3.96 1.26 7.85
N ALA A 8 -4.72 0.33 7.28
CA ALA A 8 -6.01 0.63 6.65
C ALA A 8 -7.00 1.21 7.69
N PRO A 9 -7.96 2.05 7.27
CA PRO A 9 -9.02 2.50 8.17
C PRO A 9 -9.88 1.29 8.60
N CYS A 10 -10.40 1.35 9.83
CA CYS A 10 -11.11 0.23 10.47
C CYS A 10 -12.37 -0.24 9.71
N ASP A 11 -12.96 0.63 8.88
CA ASP A 11 -14.20 0.35 8.15
C ASP A 11 -13.95 -0.29 6.77
N PHE A 12 -12.69 -0.55 6.41
CA PHE A 12 -12.32 -1.13 5.10
C PHE A 12 -12.40 -2.67 5.09
N GLY A 13 -12.99 -3.28 6.12
CA GLY A 13 -12.97 -4.71 6.37
C GLY A 13 -13.71 -5.55 5.32
N GLY A 14 -12.99 -6.49 4.73
CA GLY A 14 -13.53 -7.61 3.96
C GLY A 14 -12.73 -8.88 4.25
N TRP A 15 -13.19 -10.02 3.73
CA TRP A 15 -12.39 -11.25 3.70
C TRP A 15 -11.23 -11.03 2.69
N ASP A 16 -10.04 -11.51 3.01
CA ASP A 16 -8.82 -11.38 2.18
C ASP A 16 -8.33 -9.93 1.91
N THR A 17 -8.52 -9.03 2.88
CA THR A 17 -7.99 -7.65 2.80
C THR A 17 -6.72 -7.46 3.65
N TYR A 18 -5.78 -6.65 3.15
CA TYR A 18 -4.63 -6.18 3.91
C TYR A 18 -5.09 -5.26 5.06
N ASP A 19 -4.58 -5.46 6.26
CA ASP A 19 -4.89 -4.63 7.44
C ASP A 19 -3.80 -3.56 7.67
N SER A 20 -2.54 -3.95 7.53
CA SER A 20 -1.38 -3.14 7.82
C SER A 20 -0.12 -3.62 7.09
N ALA A 21 0.85 -2.72 6.94
CA ALA A 21 2.15 -3.04 6.38
C ALA A 21 3.24 -2.20 7.03
N VAL A 22 4.43 -2.78 7.19
CA VAL A 22 5.65 -2.02 7.45
C VAL A 22 6.26 -1.67 6.09
N VAL A 23 6.51 -0.39 5.87
CA VAL A 23 7.04 0.14 4.61
C VAL A 23 8.27 1.00 4.84
N SER A 24 9.18 0.96 3.87
CA SER A 24 10.30 1.88 3.75
C SER A 24 9.90 3.03 2.81
N ALA A 25 9.92 4.27 3.31
CA ALA A 25 9.46 5.46 2.58
C ALA A 25 10.34 6.69 2.87
N LYS A 26 10.28 7.71 2.01
CA LYS A 26 11.02 8.98 2.15
C LYS A 26 10.40 9.87 3.24
N SER A 27 9.09 9.85 3.33
CA SER A 27 8.28 10.70 4.21
C SER A 27 7.01 9.96 4.64
N LEU A 28 6.25 10.55 5.57
CA LEU A 28 4.97 10.02 6.00
C LEU A 28 3.95 10.01 4.85
N ALA A 29 3.91 11.06 4.03
CA ALA A 29 3.05 11.13 2.86
C ALA A 29 3.41 10.04 1.83
N ASP A 30 4.71 9.88 1.55
CA ASP A 30 5.21 8.83 0.66
C ASP A 30 4.86 7.41 1.16
N ALA A 31 4.83 7.20 2.48
CA ALA A 31 4.45 5.92 3.07
C ALA A 31 2.99 5.55 2.77
N LYS A 32 2.07 6.53 2.80
CA LYS A 32 0.65 6.31 2.47
C LYS A 32 0.43 5.96 0.98
N GLU A 33 1.37 6.37 0.12
CA GLU A 33 1.36 6.07 -1.32
C GLU A 33 2.01 4.71 -1.66
N ILE A 34 2.19 3.82 -0.68
CA ILE A 34 2.66 2.44 -0.90
C ILE A 34 1.49 1.47 -0.72
N ASN A 35 1.17 0.73 -1.78
CA ASN A 35 0.19 -0.34 -1.73
C ASN A 35 0.88 -1.67 -1.30
N PRO A 36 0.34 -2.40 -0.31
CA PRO A 36 0.90 -3.71 0.12
C PRO A 36 0.84 -4.81 -0.95
N SER A 37 -0.04 -4.68 -1.94
CA SER A 37 -0.23 -5.67 -2.99
C SER A 37 0.91 -5.66 -4.00
N LYS A 38 1.49 -6.85 -4.24
CA LYS A 38 2.49 -7.06 -5.30
C LYS A 38 1.93 -6.87 -6.71
N CYS A 39 0.60 -6.87 -6.87
CA CYS A 39 -0.07 -6.64 -8.14
C CYS A 39 -0.09 -5.15 -8.51
N VAL A 40 0.13 -4.25 -7.54
CA VAL A 40 0.21 -2.81 -7.79
C VAL A 40 1.65 -2.43 -8.08
N THR A 41 1.89 -1.90 -9.26
CA THR A 41 3.23 -1.53 -9.73
C THR A 41 3.41 -0.01 -9.79
N HIS A 42 2.33 0.75 -9.95
CA HIS A 42 2.38 2.22 -10.07
C HIS A 42 1.01 2.86 -9.83
N VAL A 43 1.01 4.19 -9.83
CA VAL A 43 -0.20 5.03 -9.80
C VAL A 43 -0.35 5.69 -11.16
N LYS A 44 -1.56 5.70 -11.70
CA LYS A 44 -1.90 6.44 -12.92
C LYS A 44 -3.27 7.07 -12.78
N ASN A 45 -3.36 8.37 -13.07
CA ASN A 45 -4.62 9.14 -12.97
C ASN A 45 -5.33 8.97 -11.61
N GLY A 46 -4.57 8.91 -10.52
CA GLY A 46 -5.10 8.76 -9.17
C GLY A 46 -5.72 7.39 -8.88
N ARG A 47 -5.22 6.33 -9.51
CA ARG A 47 -5.68 4.94 -9.33
C ARG A 47 -4.49 3.99 -9.17
N TRP A 48 -4.66 2.95 -8.36
CA TRP A 48 -3.69 1.85 -8.30
C TRP A 48 -3.72 1.04 -9.58
N MET A 49 -2.56 0.85 -10.20
CA MET A 49 -2.40 0.11 -11.44
C MET A 49 -1.39 -1.01 -11.27
N GLY A 50 -1.64 -2.12 -11.95
CA GLY A 50 -0.67 -3.18 -12.18
C GLY A 50 -0.17 -3.19 -13.61
N THR A 51 0.94 -3.90 -13.84
CA THR A 51 1.50 -4.12 -15.17
C THR A 51 1.64 -5.62 -15.40
N TYR A 52 1.15 -6.13 -16.53
CA TYR A 52 1.36 -7.54 -16.89
C TYR A 52 2.81 -7.78 -17.30
N LYS A 53 3.30 -9.02 -17.10
CA LYS A 53 4.68 -9.40 -17.45
C LYS A 53 5.01 -9.19 -18.94
N ASN A 54 4.01 -9.34 -19.80
CA ASN A 54 4.10 -9.18 -21.26
C ASN A 54 3.77 -7.76 -21.74
N GLY A 55 3.63 -6.79 -20.83
CA GLY A 55 3.21 -5.43 -21.14
C GLY A 55 1.70 -5.24 -21.06
N GLY A 56 1.28 -3.98 -20.96
CA GLY A 56 -0.11 -3.59 -20.70
C GLY A 56 -0.38 -3.37 -19.21
N GLU A 57 -1.29 -2.46 -18.92
CA GLU A 57 -1.69 -2.07 -17.57
C GLU A 57 -3.08 -2.60 -17.25
N TYR A 58 -3.35 -2.84 -15.97
CA TYR A 58 -4.67 -3.21 -15.46
C TYR A 58 -4.98 -2.45 -14.19
N ASP A 59 -6.27 -2.19 -13.97
CA ASP A 59 -6.77 -1.50 -12.79
C ASP A 59 -6.72 -2.42 -11.56
N GLN A 60 -6.15 -1.92 -10.46
CA GLN A 60 -6.09 -2.59 -9.17
C GLN A 60 -6.73 -1.77 -8.05
N ASP A 61 -7.35 -0.63 -8.38
CA ASP A 61 -7.88 0.30 -7.40
C ASP A 61 -9.04 -0.32 -6.60
N THR A 62 -9.77 -1.26 -7.20
CA THR A 62 -10.90 -1.97 -6.55
C THR A 62 -10.58 -3.40 -6.14
N CYS A 63 -9.46 -3.97 -6.60
CA CYS A 63 -9.15 -5.40 -6.44
C CYS A 63 -7.88 -5.67 -5.61
N SER A 64 -7.14 -4.63 -5.20
CA SER A 64 -5.87 -4.81 -4.49
C SER A 64 -5.99 -5.33 -3.06
N GLY A 65 -7.22 -5.46 -2.52
CA GLY A 65 -7.43 -5.80 -1.11
C GLY A 65 -6.94 -4.71 -0.15
N TRP A 66 -6.76 -3.48 -0.65
CA TRP A 66 -6.28 -2.31 0.09
C TRP A 66 -7.12 -1.07 -0.23
N VAL A 67 -6.87 0.00 0.52
CA VAL A 67 -7.54 1.29 0.37
C VAL A 67 -7.40 1.82 -1.07
N ARG A 68 -8.51 2.30 -1.64
CA ARG A 68 -8.53 2.96 -2.95
C ARG A 68 -7.58 4.16 -2.95
N TYR A 69 -6.97 4.45 -4.09
CA TYR A 69 -6.01 5.55 -4.16
C TYR A 69 -6.67 6.90 -3.81
N SER A 70 -7.92 7.12 -4.22
CA SER A 70 -8.68 8.32 -3.88
C SER A 70 -8.92 8.50 -2.37
N GLU A 71 -8.67 7.46 -1.57
CA GLU A 71 -8.88 7.44 -0.13
C GLU A 71 -7.57 7.27 0.67
N ILE A 72 -6.40 7.41 0.03
CA ILE A 72 -5.09 7.21 0.69
C ILE A 72 -4.91 8.08 1.94
N GLU A 73 -5.56 9.25 2.01
CA GLU A 73 -5.46 10.11 3.18
C GLU A 73 -6.02 9.46 4.46
N LYS A 74 -6.94 8.51 4.32
CA LYS A 74 -7.50 7.71 5.42
C LYS A 74 -6.52 6.68 5.96
N VAL A 75 -5.46 6.34 5.22
CA VAL A 75 -4.40 5.44 5.69
C VAL A 75 -3.65 6.12 6.84
N LYS A 76 -3.61 5.44 7.98
CA LYS A 76 -2.81 5.89 9.13
C LYS A 76 -1.36 5.49 8.90
N ALA A 77 -0.42 6.36 9.24
CA ALA A 77 1.01 6.08 9.16
C ALA A 77 1.71 6.47 10.47
N LYS A 78 2.53 5.57 11.01
CA LYS A 78 3.30 5.76 12.24
C LYS A 78 4.79 5.51 11.97
N TYR A 79 5.65 6.47 12.32
CA TYR A 79 7.10 6.31 12.22
C TYR A 79 7.61 5.23 13.18
N LEU A 80 8.49 4.35 12.68
CA LEU A 80 9.09 3.24 13.45
C LEU A 80 10.61 3.36 13.60
N GLY A 81 11.30 4.06 12.70
CA GLY A 81 12.75 4.17 12.73
C GLY A 81 13.36 4.42 11.35
N GLU A 82 14.68 4.26 11.24
CA GLU A 82 15.41 4.40 9.98
C GLU A 82 15.75 3.04 9.36
N THR A 83 15.93 3.01 8.05
CA THR A 83 16.36 1.81 7.32
C THR A 83 17.22 2.15 6.11
N LYS A 84 18.10 1.21 5.75
CA LYS A 84 18.90 1.24 4.51
C LYS A 84 18.15 0.65 3.30
N MET A 85 16.97 0.06 3.50
CA MET A 85 16.16 -0.49 2.42
C MET A 85 15.67 0.61 1.47
N GLU A 86 15.48 0.24 0.21
CA GLU A 86 14.85 1.09 -0.80
C GLU A 86 13.35 1.29 -0.50
N ARG A 87 12.68 2.13 -1.31
CA ARG A 87 11.24 2.41 -1.16
C ARG A 87 10.43 1.15 -1.41
N GLY A 88 9.54 0.80 -0.50
CA GLY A 88 8.60 -0.31 -0.73
C GLY A 88 8.17 -1.02 0.54
N VAL A 89 7.53 -2.16 0.32
CA VAL A 89 6.96 -3.00 1.38
C VAL A 89 8.06 -3.85 2.02
N VAL A 90 8.10 -3.87 3.35
CA VAL A 90 9.02 -4.69 4.16
C VAL A 90 8.29 -5.92 4.71
N LEU A 91 7.11 -5.71 5.31
CA LEU A 91 6.27 -6.76 5.88
C LEU A 91 4.80 -6.38 5.68
N VAL A 92 3.95 -7.37 5.42
CA VAL A 92 2.50 -7.19 5.29
C VAL A 92 1.79 -8.07 6.30
N SER A 93 0.66 -7.58 6.79
CA SER A 93 -0.32 -8.36 7.52
C SER A 93 -1.62 -8.41 6.71
N PHE A 94 -2.41 -9.45 6.97
CA PHE A 94 -3.68 -9.71 6.30
C PHE A 94 -4.74 -10.04 7.34
N ASN A 95 -5.96 -9.55 7.11
CA ASN A 95 -7.11 -10.00 7.89
C ASN A 95 -7.52 -11.40 7.41
N ALA A 96 -7.32 -12.40 8.26
CA ALA A 96 -7.64 -13.79 7.96
C ALA A 96 -9.12 -14.14 8.11
N GLY A 97 -9.96 -13.18 8.57
CA GLY A 97 -11.36 -13.40 8.86
C GLY A 97 -11.62 -13.90 10.27
#